data_AF-A0A4Q1CGZ7-F1
#
_entry.id   AF-A0A4Q1CGZ7-F1
#
_cell.length_a   1.000
_cell.length_b   1.000
_cell.length_c   1.000
_cell.angle_alpha   90.00
_cell.angle_beta   90.00
_cell.angle_gamma   90.00
#
_symmetry.space_group_name_H-M   'P 1'
#
loop_
_entity.id
_entity.type
_entity.pdbx_description
1 polymer ?
#
loop_
_entity_poly.entity_id
_entity_poly.type
_entity_poly.pdbx_seq_one_letter_code
_entity_poly.pdbx_strand_id
1 'polypeptide(L)'
;MPIHFPGYDEYLILDDDILFSKNAPAFPKGGTDSFLMAQDPMKGVTDAPFVRFNGNTGVLLVGKNKRYLLDRVFDLPVTMGGAPHTTNEGFTIWGPYDQGLINEVAFKEQAVTELDFRFNYALVPEYWLNANQKKWVTSTLYRLRYYFTLMLPFHRNARNMRKAFVLHLINCRFIPYVDFVYNRL
;
A
#
# COMPACT_ATOMS: atom_id res chain seq x y z
N MET A 1 -13.74 12.32 -2.13
CA MET A 1 -13.71 11.91 -3.57
C MET A 1 -15.11 11.73 -4.18
N PRO A 2 -16.09 11.07 -3.51
CA PRO A 2 -17.45 10.86 -4.03
C PRO A 2 -18.26 12.13 -4.34
N ILE A 3 -17.97 13.23 -3.62
CA ILE A 3 -18.57 14.56 -3.85
C ILE A 3 -17.99 15.22 -5.11
N HIS A 4 -16.72 14.97 -5.40
CA HIS A 4 -15.99 15.68 -6.46
C HIS A 4 -16.09 15.00 -7.82
N PHE A 5 -16.33 13.68 -7.84
CA PHE A 5 -16.46 12.89 -9.07
C PHE A 5 -17.72 12.01 -9.04
N PRO A 6 -18.93 12.59 -9.02
CA PRO A 6 -20.15 11.80 -9.06
C PRO A 6 -20.36 11.15 -10.45
N GLY A 7 -21.04 10.01 -10.49
CA GLY A 7 -21.59 9.45 -11.73
C GLY A 7 -20.83 8.27 -12.36
N TYR A 8 -19.69 7.86 -11.80
CA TYR A 8 -18.99 6.65 -12.25
C TYR A 8 -19.45 5.41 -11.48
N ASP A 9 -19.55 4.29 -12.19
CA ASP A 9 -19.86 2.98 -11.62
C ASP A 9 -18.67 2.39 -10.84
N GLU A 10 -17.45 2.73 -11.25
CA GLU A 10 -16.20 2.26 -10.67
C GLU A 10 -15.17 3.40 -10.67
N TYR A 11 -14.34 3.44 -9.63
CA TYR A 11 -13.27 4.41 -9.43
C TYR A 11 -11.96 3.65 -9.29
N LEU A 12 -11.04 3.88 -10.23
CA LEU A 12 -9.66 3.42 -10.12
C LEU A 12 -8.82 4.55 -9.52
N ILE A 13 -8.31 4.34 -8.31
CA ILE A 13 -7.45 5.29 -7.59
C ILE A 13 -6.03 4.77 -7.67
N LEU A 14 -5.12 5.66 -8.02
CA LEU A 14 -3.72 5.36 -8.32
C LEU A 14 -2.85 6.43 -7.68
N ASP A 15 -1.78 6.01 -7.02
CA ASP A 15 -0.71 6.94 -6.63
C ASP A 15 -0.02 7.51 -7.88
N ASP A 16 0.62 8.66 -7.74
CA ASP A 16 1.30 9.36 -8.84
C ASP A 16 2.70 8.80 -9.12
N ASP A 17 3.20 7.90 -8.28
CA ASP A 17 4.51 7.26 -8.37
C ASP A 17 4.46 5.80 -8.85
N ILE A 18 3.45 5.44 -9.64
CA ILE A 18 3.32 4.11 -10.23
C ILE A 18 3.81 4.04 -11.69
N LEU A 19 4.35 2.88 -12.08
CA LEU A 19 4.71 2.56 -13.46
C LEU A 19 3.93 1.35 -13.97
N PHE A 20 3.25 1.51 -15.10
CA PHE A 20 2.58 0.41 -15.79
C PHE A 20 3.52 -0.31 -16.76
N SER A 21 3.49 -1.63 -16.73
CA SER A 21 4.09 -2.47 -17.74
C SER A 21 3.33 -2.32 -19.05
N LYS A 22 4.05 -2.19 -20.18
CA LYS A 22 3.45 -2.23 -21.52
C LYS A 22 2.69 -3.54 -21.79
N ASN A 23 3.05 -4.61 -21.07
CA ASN A 23 2.43 -5.92 -21.20
C ASN A 23 1.40 -6.19 -20.08
N ALA A 24 1.02 -5.16 -19.31
CA ALA A 24 -0.06 -5.29 -18.33
C ALA A 24 -1.35 -5.69 -19.05
N PRO A 25 -2.07 -6.71 -18.57
CA PRO A 25 -3.41 -7.00 -19.08
C PRO A 25 -4.35 -5.86 -18.69
N ALA A 26 -5.57 -5.88 -19.23
CA ALA A 26 -6.62 -5.00 -18.75
C ALA A 26 -6.79 -5.15 -17.23
N PHE A 27 -7.03 -4.03 -16.54
CA PHE A 27 -7.28 -4.04 -15.11
C PHE A 27 -8.54 -4.88 -14.81
N PRO A 28 -8.57 -5.67 -13.72
CA PRO A 28 -9.73 -6.50 -13.39
C PRO A 28 -10.97 -5.63 -13.20
N LYS A 29 -12.12 -6.09 -13.70
CA LYS A 29 -13.41 -5.44 -13.42
C LYS A 29 -13.87 -5.85 -12.02
N GLY A 30 -14.30 -4.89 -11.22
CA GLY A 30 -14.83 -5.14 -9.88
C GLY A 30 -16.35 -5.17 -9.84
N GLY A 31 -17.01 -4.35 -10.66
CA GLY A 31 -18.44 -4.06 -10.57
C GLY A 31 -18.76 -3.04 -9.48
N THR A 32 -20.04 -2.70 -9.34
CA THR A 32 -20.51 -1.59 -8.49
C THR A 32 -20.32 -1.83 -6.99
N ASP A 33 -20.18 -3.07 -6.56
CA ASP A 33 -20.04 -3.47 -5.15
C ASP A 33 -18.61 -3.84 -4.75
N SER A 34 -17.64 -3.48 -5.58
CA SER A 34 -16.26 -3.88 -5.42
C SER A 34 -15.44 -2.97 -4.52
N PHE A 35 -14.46 -3.56 -3.82
CA PHE A 35 -13.38 -2.85 -3.15
C PHE A 35 -12.13 -3.71 -3.26
N LEU A 36 -11.29 -3.46 -4.27
CA LEU A 36 -10.11 -4.27 -4.55
C LEU A 36 -8.85 -3.58 -4.05
N MET A 37 -8.04 -4.34 -3.31
CA MET A 37 -6.73 -3.91 -2.83
C MET A 37 -5.73 -5.02 -3.06
N ALA A 38 -4.52 -4.67 -3.46
CA ALA A 38 -3.41 -5.63 -3.52
C ALA A 38 -2.70 -5.71 -2.17
N GLN A 39 -2.17 -6.87 -1.84
CA GLN A 39 -1.46 -7.08 -0.58
C GLN A 39 -0.16 -6.28 -0.53
N ASP A 40 0.01 -5.52 0.55
CA ASP A 40 1.26 -4.90 0.95
C ASP A 40 2.25 -5.98 1.43
N PRO A 41 3.50 -6.00 0.93
CA PRO A 41 4.51 -6.93 1.41
C PRO A 41 4.84 -6.76 2.91
N MET A 42 4.60 -5.58 3.48
CA MET A 42 4.80 -5.29 4.89
C MET A 42 3.61 -5.79 5.73
N LYS A 43 3.85 -6.85 6.51
CA LYS A 43 2.86 -7.42 7.45
C LYS A 43 3.08 -7.06 8.92
N GLY A 44 4.25 -6.50 9.24
CA GLY A 44 4.95 -6.74 10.50
C GLY A 44 4.34 -6.24 11.81
N VAL A 45 3.27 -5.44 11.79
CA VAL A 45 2.69 -4.86 13.02
C VAL A 45 1.16 -4.88 13.06
N THR A 46 0.48 -5.54 12.13
CA THR A 46 -0.99 -5.64 12.19
C THR A 46 -1.42 -6.75 13.13
N ASP A 47 -2.20 -6.42 14.16
CA ASP A 47 -2.78 -7.38 15.12
C ASP A 47 -4.33 -7.41 15.06
N ALA A 48 -4.94 -6.50 14.29
CA ALA A 48 -6.39 -6.43 14.14
C ALA A 48 -6.97 -7.72 13.52
N PRO A 49 -7.87 -8.44 14.21
CA PRO A 49 -8.30 -9.78 13.80
C PRO A 49 -9.16 -9.80 12.54
N PHE A 50 -9.76 -8.67 12.17
CA PHE A 50 -10.58 -8.53 10.97
C PHE A 50 -9.74 -8.25 9.70
N VAL A 51 -8.47 -7.84 9.84
CA VAL A 51 -7.58 -7.57 8.70
C VAL A 51 -6.95 -8.88 8.23
N ARG A 52 -7.44 -9.42 7.11
CA ARG A 52 -6.92 -10.68 6.53
C ARG A 52 -5.55 -10.52 5.87
N PHE A 53 -5.30 -9.33 5.33
CA PHE A 53 -4.02 -8.90 4.80
C PHE A 53 -3.94 -7.38 4.85
N ASN A 54 -2.76 -6.80 4.91
CA ASN A 54 -2.60 -5.36 4.76
C ASN A 54 -2.76 -5.00 3.29
N GLY A 55 -3.82 -4.27 2.93
CA GLY A 55 -3.99 -3.74 1.59
C GLY A 55 -3.10 -2.51 1.39
N ASN A 56 -2.42 -2.42 0.25
CA ASN A 56 -1.67 -1.25 -0.16
C ASN A 56 -2.59 -0.28 -0.93
N THR A 57 -2.55 1.01 -0.60
CA THR A 57 -3.45 2.03 -1.18
C THR A 57 -3.00 2.63 -2.49
N GLY A 58 -1.79 2.33 -2.97
CA GLY A 58 -1.31 2.92 -4.23
C GLY A 58 -2.05 2.46 -5.48
N VAL A 59 -2.83 1.38 -5.39
CA VAL A 59 -3.78 0.95 -6.41
C VAL A 59 -5.03 0.40 -5.75
N LEU A 60 -6.16 1.09 -5.94
CA LEU A 60 -7.47 0.71 -5.42
C LEU A 60 -8.50 0.74 -6.54
N LEU A 61 -9.38 -0.26 -6.60
CA LEU A 61 -10.60 -0.19 -7.39
C LEU A 61 -11.81 -0.22 -6.47
N VAL A 62 -12.64 0.81 -6.56
CA VAL A 62 -13.80 0.99 -5.69
C VAL A 62 -15.05 1.14 -6.54
N GLY A 63 -16.01 0.25 -6.36
CA GLY A 63 -17.33 0.34 -6.96
C GLY A 63 -18.17 1.44 -6.30
N LYS A 64 -19.11 2.02 -7.06
CA LYS A 64 -19.95 3.14 -6.58
C LYS A 64 -20.71 2.84 -5.28
N ASN A 65 -21.10 1.59 -5.04
CA ASN A 65 -21.83 1.21 -3.83
C ASN A 65 -20.90 1.07 -2.63
N LYS A 66 -19.58 0.99 -2.82
CA LYS A 66 -18.56 0.90 -1.74
C LYS A 66 -17.78 2.19 -1.51
N ARG A 67 -18.04 3.23 -2.31
CA ARG A 67 -17.35 4.53 -2.20
C ARG A 67 -17.49 5.20 -0.82
N TYR A 68 -18.59 4.94 -0.10
CA TYR A 68 -18.82 5.50 1.23
C TYR A 68 -17.75 5.07 2.25
N LEU A 69 -17.07 3.94 2.01
CA LEU A 69 -15.97 3.49 2.86
C LEU A 69 -14.81 4.49 2.88
N LEU A 70 -14.58 5.20 1.77
CA LEU A 70 -13.56 6.24 1.70
C LEU A 70 -13.97 7.52 2.44
N ASP A 71 -15.28 7.79 2.51
CA ASP A 71 -15.79 8.93 3.28
C ASP A 71 -15.71 8.64 4.78
N ARG A 72 -16.02 7.41 5.20
CA ARG A 72 -15.92 6.95 6.60
C ARG A 72 -14.51 7.04 7.18
N VAL A 73 -13.47 7.06 6.35
CA VAL A 73 -12.09 7.26 6.80
C VAL A 73 -11.91 8.63 7.49
N PHE A 74 -12.64 9.66 7.05
CA PHE A 74 -12.57 10.99 7.66
C PHE A 74 -13.25 11.07 9.03
N ASP A 75 -14.09 10.09 9.38
CA ASP A 75 -14.72 10.00 10.69
C ASP A 75 -13.80 9.33 11.73
N LEU A 76 -12.68 8.74 11.31
CA LEU A 76 -11.74 8.07 12.20
C LEU A 76 -10.73 9.05 12.79
N PRO A 77 -10.33 8.87 14.07
CA PRO A 77 -9.30 9.69 14.68
C PRO A 77 -7.95 9.43 13.99
N VAL A 78 -7.37 10.49 13.44
CA VAL A 78 -6.01 10.45 12.87
C VAL A 78 -5.00 10.64 14.00
N THR A 79 -4.26 9.60 14.34
CA THR A 79 -3.09 9.74 15.20
C THR A 79 -1.99 10.48 14.41
N MET A 80 -1.65 11.70 14.84
CA MET A 80 -0.50 12.42 14.30
C MET A 80 0.77 11.59 14.58
N GLY A 81 1.43 11.06 13.54
CA GLY A 81 2.71 10.37 13.73
C GLY A 81 3.07 9.25 12.76
N GLY A 82 2.20 8.84 11.84
CA GLY A 82 2.53 7.81 10.86
C GLY A 82 2.48 6.40 11.44
N ALA A 83 2.29 5.42 10.56
CA ALA A 83 2.02 4.01 10.88
C ALA A 83 2.76 3.43 12.11
N PRO A 84 2.14 2.48 12.82
CA PRO A 84 0.83 1.90 12.53
C PRO A 84 -0.34 2.74 13.05
N HIS A 85 -1.51 2.55 12.41
CA HIS A 85 -2.78 3.09 12.87
C HIS A 85 -3.28 2.30 14.08
N THR A 86 -3.75 2.98 15.11
CA THR A 86 -4.39 2.35 16.28
C THR A 86 -5.89 2.59 16.22
N THR A 87 -6.65 1.50 16.13
CA THR A 87 -8.11 1.51 16.13
C THR A 87 -8.67 1.92 17.50
N ASN A 88 -9.95 2.32 17.54
CA ASN A 88 -10.65 2.61 18.80
C ASN A 88 -10.73 1.40 19.75
N GLU A 89 -10.58 0.19 19.23
CA GLU A 89 -10.58 -1.07 19.99
C GLU A 89 -9.19 -1.43 20.53
N GLY A 90 -8.17 -0.59 20.27
CA GLY A 90 -6.80 -0.81 20.72
C GLY A 90 -5.96 -1.71 19.82
N PHE A 91 -6.53 -2.22 18.71
CA PHE A 91 -5.76 -2.96 17.70
C PHE A 91 -4.89 -2.05 16.85
N THR A 92 -3.80 -2.63 16.37
CA THR A 92 -2.79 -2.06 15.49
C THR A 92 -3.02 -2.52 14.06
N ILE A 93 -3.01 -1.58 13.10
CA ILE A 93 -3.08 -1.84 11.67
C ILE A 93 -1.90 -1.16 10.98
N TRP A 94 -1.10 -1.96 10.27
CA TRP A 94 -0.04 -1.43 9.43
C TRP A 94 -0.62 -0.68 8.23
N GLY A 95 -0.18 0.56 8.07
CA GLY A 95 -0.43 1.33 6.88
C GLY A 95 -0.08 2.80 7.10
N PRO A 96 0.78 3.41 6.26
CA PRO A 96 1.04 4.84 6.33
C PRO A 96 -0.24 5.66 6.07
N TYR A 97 -0.44 6.74 6.84
CA TYR A 97 -1.51 7.73 6.65
C TYR A 97 -2.90 7.11 6.39
N ASP A 98 -3.39 7.21 5.16
CA ASP A 98 -4.68 6.72 4.70
C ASP A 98 -4.76 5.19 4.68
N GLN A 99 -3.65 4.50 4.42
CA GLN A 99 -3.63 3.05 4.29
C GLN A 99 -4.14 2.33 5.53
N GLY A 100 -3.68 2.72 6.72
CA GLY A 100 -4.13 2.08 7.97
C GLY A 100 -5.64 2.29 8.22
N LEU A 101 -6.12 3.50 7.94
CA LEU A 101 -7.53 3.88 8.12
C LEU A 101 -8.45 3.18 7.11
N ILE A 102 -8.04 3.13 5.83
CA ILE A 102 -8.78 2.43 4.77
C ILE A 102 -8.84 0.94 5.08
N ASN A 103 -7.72 0.34 5.52
CA ASN A 103 -7.72 -1.06 5.95
C ASN A 103 -8.68 -1.29 7.12
N GLU A 104 -8.75 -0.39 8.12
CA GLU A 104 -9.73 -0.51 9.19
C GLU A 104 -11.16 -0.59 8.65
N VAL A 105 -11.58 0.45 7.91
CA VAL A 105 -12.97 0.59 7.45
C VAL A 105 -13.36 -0.55 6.51
N ALA A 106 -12.52 -0.83 5.51
CA ALA A 106 -12.86 -1.77 4.45
C ALA A 106 -12.85 -3.23 4.93
N PHE A 107 -11.92 -3.61 5.83
CA PHE A 107 -11.89 -4.97 6.37
C PHE A 107 -12.95 -5.21 7.45
N LYS A 108 -13.27 -4.21 8.31
CA LYS A 108 -14.38 -4.33 9.27
C LYS A 108 -15.71 -4.61 8.57
N GLU A 109 -15.91 -4.03 7.39
CA GLU A 109 -17.11 -4.26 6.57
C GLU A 109 -17.02 -5.48 5.64
N GLN A 110 -15.94 -6.26 5.73
CA GLN A 110 -15.71 -7.44 4.88
C GLN A 110 -15.82 -7.11 3.38
N ALA A 111 -15.52 -5.87 2.99
CA ALA A 111 -15.70 -5.40 1.61
C ALA A 111 -14.50 -5.73 0.71
N VAL A 112 -13.32 -5.97 1.29
CA VAL A 112 -12.07 -6.11 0.55
C VAL A 112 -12.01 -7.44 -0.20
N THR A 113 -11.84 -7.34 -1.52
CA THR A 113 -11.41 -8.45 -2.38
C THR A 113 -9.92 -8.28 -2.70
N GLU A 114 -9.14 -9.34 -2.58
CA GLU A 114 -7.71 -9.29 -2.89
C GLU A 114 -7.48 -9.15 -4.40
N LEU A 115 -6.74 -8.10 -4.77
CA LEU A 115 -6.20 -7.90 -6.11
C LEU A 115 -4.86 -8.62 -6.22
N ASP A 116 -4.58 -9.22 -7.37
CA ASP A 116 -3.28 -9.83 -7.64
C ASP A 116 -2.15 -8.83 -7.38
N PHE A 117 -1.16 -9.23 -6.58
CA PHE A 117 -0.02 -8.39 -6.18
C PHE A 117 0.71 -7.74 -7.36
N ARG A 118 0.66 -8.36 -8.56
CA ARG A 118 1.27 -7.82 -9.77
C ARG A 118 0.67 -6.47 -10.18
N PHE A 119 -0.56 -6.16 -9.77
CA PHE A 119 -1.19 -4.86 -10.02
C PHE A 119 -0.82 -3.78 -9.00
N ASN A 120 -0.02 -4.08 -7.97
CA ASN A 120 0.51 -3.08 -7.05
C ASN A 120 1.79 -3.60 -6.39
N TYR A 121 2.84 -3.81 -7.19
CA TYR A 121 4.07 -4.38 -6.68
C TYR A 121 4.96 -3.30 -6.05
N ALA A 122 4.97 -3.26 -4.72
CA ALA A 122 5.75 -2.33 -3.91
C ALA A 122 7.23 -2.73 -3.82
N LEU A 123 8.03 -2.22 -4.76
CA LEU A 123 9.42 -2.62 -4.99
C LEU A 123 10.37 -2.29 -3.81
N VAL A 124 10.26 -1.08 -3.27
CA VAL A 124 11.12 -0.59 -2.18
C VAL A 124 10.81 -1.33 -0.86
N PRO A 125 9.55 -1.42 -0.40
CA PRO A 125 9.23 -2.16 0.83
C PRO A 125 9.68 -3.62 0.83
N GLU A 126 9.49 -4.35 -0.28
CA GLU A 126 9.93 -5.75 -0.34
C GLU A 126 11.46 -5.90 -0.23
N TYR A 127 12.22 -4.99 -0.84
CA TYR A 127 13.67 -4.96 -0.67
C TYR A 127 14.04 -4.62 0.78
N TRP A 128 13.45 -3.57 1.33
CA TRP A 128 13.74 -3.06 2.67
C TRP A 128 13.54 -4.12 3.76
N LEU A 129 12.48 -4.92 3.68
CA LEU A 129 12.18 -6.03 4.60
C LEU A 129 13.36 -7.00 4.78
N ASN A 130 14.20 -7.11 3.76
CA ASN A 130 15.31 -8.05 3.72
C ASN A 130 16.69 -7.38 3.70
N ALA A 131 16.72 -6.04 3.77
CA ALA A 131 17.94 -5.25 3.69
C ALA A 131 18.49 -4.91 5.08
N ASN A 132 19.66 -4.28 5.12
CA ASN A 132 20.13 -3.65 6.35
C ASN A 132 19.34 -2.35 6.57
N GLN A 133 18.24 -2.44 7.32
CA GLN A 133 17.30 -1.34 7.54
C GLN A 133 17.98 -0.09 8.11
N LYS A 134 18.90 -0.24 9.07
CA LYS A 134 19.69 0.87 9.64
C LYS A 134 20.50 1.59 8.56
N LYS A 135 21.19 0.85 7.68
CA LYS A 135 21.92 1.44 6.55
C LYS A 135 20.98 2.06 5.51
N TRP A 136 19.82 1.46 5.27
CA TRP A 136 18.82 2.01 4.36
C TRP A 136 18.37 3.41 4.80
N VAL A 137 18.10 3.61 6.09
CA VAL A 137 17.69 4.91 6.63
C VAL A 137 18.84 5.92 6.60
N THR A 138 20.02 5.52 7.06
CA THR A 138 21.13 6.45 7.33
C THR A 138 22.01 6.75 6.12
N SER A 139 22.01 5.91 5.07
CA SER A 139 22.97 6.02 3.97
C SER A 139 22.32 6.27 2.61
N THR A 140 22.47 7.49 2.09
CA THR A 140 22.08 7.83 0.72
C THR A 140 22.80 6.98 -0.32
N LEU A 141 24.11 6.71 -0.12
CA LEU A 141 24.88 5.88 -1.05
C LEU A 141 24.35 4.43 -1.09
N TYR A 142 23.92 3.89 0.06
CA TYR A 142 23.32 2.56 0.11
C TYR A 142 22.02 2.49 -0.71
N ARG A 143 21.15 3.50 -0.58
CA ARG A 143 19.92 3.61 -1.38
C ARG A 143 20.21 3.79 -2.88
N LEU A 144 21.15 4.67 -3.24
CA LEU A 144 21.56 4.83 -4.63
C LEU A 144 22.09 3.52 -5.22
N ARG A 145 22.95 2.80 -4.49
CA ARG A 145 23.45 1.48 -4.92
C ARG A 145 22.29 0.51 -5.18
N TYR A 146 21.27 0.49 -4.33
CA TYR A 146 20.08 -0.31 -4.59
C TYR A 146 19.42 0.05 -5.93
N TYR A 147 19.17 1.32 -6.22
CA TYR A 147 18.59 1.74 -7.51
C TYR A 147 19.48 1.37 -8.69
N PHE A 148 20.80 1.49 -8.57
CA PHE A 148 21.73 0.99 -9.59
C PHE A 148 21.60 -0.52 -9.80
N THR A 149 21.40 -1.28 -8.72
CA THR A 149 21.21 -2.73 -8.84
C THR A 149 19.90 -3.13 -9.52
N LEU A 150 18.86 -2.29 -9.52
CA LEU A 150 17.61 -2.56 -10.25
C LEU A 150 17.83 -2.69 -11.77
N MET A 151 18.86 -2.02 -12.30
CA MET A 151 19.25 -2.12 -13.71
C MET A 151 20.00 -3.42 -14.03
N LEU A 152 20.45 -4.17 -13.02
CA LEU A 152 21.19 -5.42 -13.21
C LEU A 152 20.24 -6.62 -13.31
N PRO A 153 20.49 -7.57 -14.23
CA PRO A 153 19.62 -8.73 -14.44
C PRO A 153 19.57 -9.70 -13.24
N PHE A 154 20.52 -9.59 -12.31
CA PHE A 154 20.65 -10.45 -11.13
C PHE A 154 20.12 -9.80 -9.85
N HIS A 155 19.38 -8.69 -9.94
CA HIS A 155 18.76 -8.09 -8.77
C HIS A 155 17.84 -9.10 -8.07
N ARG A 156 17.85 -9.12 -6.74
CA ARG A 156 17.02 -10.06 -5.94
C ARG A 156 15.54 -9.98 -6.32
N ASN A 157 15.03 -8.79 -6.60
CA ASN A 157 13.63 -8.56 -6.95
C ASN A 157 13.38 -8.60 -8.47
N ALA A 158 14.40 -8.87 -9.31
CA ALA A 158 14.27 -8.82 -10.77
C ALA A 158 13.16 -9.73 -11.29
N ARG A 159 12.98 -10.92 -10.68
CA ARG A 159 11.93 -11.85 -11.08
C ARG A 159 10.53 -11.29 -10.83
N ASN A 160 10.30 -10.68 -9.67
CA ASN A 160 9.00 -10.11 -9.30
C ASN A 160 8.72 -8.84 -10.10
N MET A 161 9.72 -7.96 -10.25
CA MET A 161 9.63 -6.78 -11.12
C MET A 161 9.24 -7.11 -12.56
N ARG A 162 9.84 -8.15 -13.15
CA ARG A 162 9.49 -8.58 -14.53
C ARG A 162 8.08 -9.17 -14.66
N LYS A 163 7.53 -9.68 -13.57
CA LYS A 163 6.17 -10.25 -13.53
C LYS A 163 5.11 -9.20 -13.18
N ALA A 164 5.51 -8.09 -12.57
CA ALA A 164 4.60 -7.04 -12.18
C ALA A 164 3.96 -6.37 -13.41
N PHE A 165 2.67 -6.07 -13.26
CA PHE A 165 1.91 -5.25 -14.20
C PHE A 165 2.00 -3.77 -13.82
N VAL A 166 2.09 -3.48 -12.52
CA VAL A 166 2.27 -2.15 -11.95
C VAL A 166 3.39 -2.20 -10.92
N LEU A 167 4.39 -1.35 -11.08
CA LEU A 167 5.42 -1.09 -10.07
C LEU A 167 5.03 0.15 -9.28
N HIS A 168 4.99 0.07 -7.96
CA HIS A 168 4.74 1.20 -7.09
C HIS A 168 6.08 1.71 -6.54
N LEU A 169 6.46 2.94 -6.90
CA LEU A 169 7.78 3.54 -6.63
C LEU A 169 7.82 4.37 -5.33
N ILE A 170 7.24 3.82 -4.26
CA ILE A 170 7.17 4.45 -2.93
C ILE A 170 8.52 5.12 -2.57
N ASN A 171 8.43 6.38 -2.16
CA ASN A 171 9.58 7.24 -1.89
C ASN A 171 10.71 6.53 -1.12
N CYS A 172 11.91 6.62 -1.71
CA CYS A 172 13.17 6.04 -1.26
C CYS A 172 13.54 6.25 0.21
N ARG A 173 13.07 7.36 0.78
CA ARG A 173 13.42 7.74 2.15
C ARG A 173 12.66 6.87 3.14
N PHE A 174 11.37 6.59 2.94
CA PHE A 174 10.55 5.95 3.97
C PHE A 174 10.71 6.64 5.36
N ILE A 175 11.19 7.90 5.39
CA ILE A 175 11.86 8.51 6.55
C ILE A 175 10.88 8.88 7.68
N PRO A 176 9.66 9.41 7.45
CA PRO A 176 8.77 9.69 8.58
C PRO A 176 8.32 8.42 9.32
N TYR A 177 8.38 7.25 8.68
CA TYR A 177 7.77 6.01 9.18
C TYR A 177 8.74 5.08 9.92
N VAL A 178 10.04 5.14 9.59
CA VAL A 178 11.05 4.32 10.30
C VAL A 178 11.47 4.97 11.62
N ASP A 179 11.40 6.30 11.72
CA ASP A 179 11.68 7.02 12.97
C ASP A 179 10.70 6.62 14.10
N PHE A 180 9.45 6.25 13.79
CA PHE A 180 8.49 5.76 14.80
C PHE A 180 8.82 4.35 15.32
N VAL A 181 9.26 3.45 14.42
CA VAL A 181 9.62 2.07 14.78
C VAL A 181 10.95 2.01 15.56
N TYR A 182 11.90 2.90 15.25
CA TYR A 182 13.24 2.87 15.86
C TYR A 182 13.44 3.80 17.05
N ASN A 183 12.63 4.84 17.27
CA ASN A 183 12.71 5.66 18.48
C ASN A 183 12.00 5.02 19.71
N ARG A 184 11.56 3.76 19.60
CA ARG A 184 11.05 2.94 20.71
C ARG A 184 11.93 1.72 21.06
N LEU A 185 13.11 1.60 20.45
CA LEU A 185 14.16 0.62 20.80
C LEU A 185 15.33 1.32 21.47
#